data_AF-A0A1F4VF28-F1
#
_entry.id   AF-A0A1F4VF28-F1
#
_cell.length_a   1.000
_cell.length_b   1.000
_cell.length_c   1.000
_cell.angle_alpha   90.00
_cell.angle_beta   90.00
_cell.angle_gamma   90.00
#
_symmetry.space_group_name_H-M   'P 1'
#
loop_
_entity.id
_entity.type
_entity.pdbx_description
1 polymer ?
#
loop_
_entity_poly.entity_id
_entity_poly.type
_entity_poly.pdbx_seq_one_letter_code
_entity_poly.pdbx_strand_id
1 'polypeptide(L)'
;MLTVQILPEHILLTEGLRGTFPGWEGNLAATVIVTYCMSKQAWVPFTMGDLTEWMKLFSSAQDGIYILLGYGYLTEGKGGQLQVTEDFVRLCYQKHPHPRL
;
A
#
# COMPACT_ATOMS: atom_id res chain seq x y z
N MET A 1 14.11 -12.51 19.90
CA MET A 1 14.28 -11.71 18.67
C MET A 1 13.17 -10.69 18.65
N LEU A 2 13.48 -9.40 18.66
CA LEU A 2 12.48 -8.36 18.44
C LEU A 2 12.11 -8.42 16.95
N THR A 3 10.95 -8.97 16.62
CA THR A 3 10.37 -8.82 15.28
C THR A 3 10.05 -7.34 15.14
N VAL A 4 10.90 -6.58 14.43
CA VAL A 4 10.64 -5.17 14.15
C VAL A 4 9.32 -5.11 13.38
N GLN A 5 8.31 -4.50 13.99
CA GLN A 5 7.05 -4.22 13.32
C GLN A 5 7.32 -3.13 12.27
N ILE A 6 7.22 -3.50 10.99
CA ILE A 6 7.38 -2.52 9.89
C ILE A 6 6.13 -1.64 9.89
N LEU A 7 6.29 -0.34 10.14
CA LEU A 7 5.23 0.66 10.07
C LEU A 7 5.21 1.33 8.68
N PRO A 8 4.09 1.96 8.27
CA PRO A 8 4.01 2.69 7.01
C PRO A 8 5.10 3.76 6.86
N GLU A 9 5.43 4.47 7.95
CA GLU A 9 6.48 5.50 7.98
C GLU A 9 7.89 4.98 7.71
N HIS A 10 8.12 3.67 7.84
CA HIS A 10 9.39 3.04 7.48
C HIS A 10 9.58 2.89 5.95
N ILE A 11 8.58 3.24 5.15
CA ILE A 11 8.62 3.14 3.69
C ILE A 11 8.98 4.50 3.08
N LEU A 12 10.03 4.58 2.28
CA LEU A 12 10.43 5.80 1.58
C LEU A 12 9.59 5.98 0.30
N LEU A 13 8.83 7.09 0.21
CA LEU A 13 7.95 7.37 -0.94
C LEU A 13 8.41 8.52 -1.84
N THR A 14 9.67 8.95 -1.79
CA THR A 14 10.17 10.13 -2.54
C THR A 14 9.87 10.10 -4.04
N GLU A 15 9.84 8.91 -4.66
CA GLU A 15 9.49 8.73 -6.07
C GLU A 15 8.26 7.82 -6.29
N GLY A 16 7.51 7.58 -5.21
CA GLY A 16 6.54 6.49 -5.11
C GLY A 16 7.20 5.11 -5.14
N LEU A 17 6.40 4.07 -5.37
CA LEU A 17 6.86 2.67 -5.31
C LEU A 17 7.20 2.10 -6.70
N ARG A 18 7.78 2.88 -7.61
CA ARG A 18 8.05 2.45 -9.00
C ARG A 18 8.85 1.15 -9.07
N GLY A 19 8.44 0.24 -9.96
CA GLY A 19 9.12 -1.05 -10.17
C GLY A 19 9.00 -2.05 -9.02
N THR A 20 8.08 -1.81 -8.07
CA THR A 20 7.86 -2.67 -6.91
C THR A 20 6.86 -3.75 -7.24
N PHE A 21 5.72 -3.33 -7.78
CA PHE A 21 4.54 -4.12 -8.10
C PHE A 21 4.33 -4.22 -9.63
N PRO A 22 3.55 -5.21 -10.09
CA PRO A 22 3.23 -5.38 -11.50
C PRO A 22 2.49 -4.17 -12.07
N GLY A 23 2.94 -3.70 -13.24
CA GLY A 23 2.32 -2.57 -13.93
C GLY A 23 2.57 -1.22 -13.27
N TRP A 24 2.32 -0.14 -14.00
CA TRP A 24 2.45 1.20 -13.43
C TRP A 24 1.28 1.48 -12.47
N GLU A 25 0.11 0.93 -12.78
CA GLU A 25 -1.12 0.99 -12.00
C GLU A 25 -0.92 0.39 -10.61
N GLY A 26 -0.33 -0.81 -10.51
CA GLY A 26 -0.04 -1.45 -9.23
C GLY A 26 0.93 -0.64 -8.36
N ASN A 27 1.95 -0.03 -8.98
CA ASN A 27 2.88 0.86 -8.28
C ASN A 27 2.20 2.16 -7.79
N LEU A 28 1.30 2.73 -8.61
CA LEU A 28 0.52 3.89 -8.23
C LEU A 28 -0.42 3.55 -7.06
N ALA A 29 -1.21 2.48 -7.19
CA ALA A 29 -2.12 2.01 -6.15
C ALA A 29 -1.40 1.76 -4.83
N ALA A 30 -0.27 1.06 -4.88
CA ALA A 30 0.55 0.83 -3.69
C ALA A 30 1.02 2.14 -3.05
N THR A 31 1.45 3.11 -3.85
CA THR A 31 1.88 4.43 -3.34
C THR A 31 0.73 5.14 -2.63
N VAL A 32 -0.47 5.12 -3.21
CA VAL A 32 -1.69 5.68 -2.58
C VAL A 32 -1.99 4.98 -1.26
N ILE A 33 -1.97 3.65 -1.23
CA ILE A 33 -2.27 2.85 -0.04
C ILE A 33 -1.26 3.11 1.08
N VAL A 34 0.04 3.14 0.78
CA VAL A 34 1.06 3.42 1.79
C VAL A 34 0.89 4.84 2.34
N THR A 35 0.64 5.83 1.48
CA THR A 35 0.45 7.21 1.91
C THR A 35 -0.83 7.36 2.77
N TYR A 36 -1.91 6.66 2.42
CA TYR A 36 -3.11 6.59 3.25
C TYR A 36 -2.79 5.99 4.63
N CYS A 37 -2.10 4.85 4.68
CA CYS A 37 -1.72 4.19 5.94
C CYS A 37 -0.76 5.05 6.78
N MET A 38 0.16 5.79 6.16
CA MET A 38 1.00 6.78 6.84
C MET A 38 0.14 7.88 7.50
N SER A 39 -0.90 8.37 6.82
CA SER A 39 -1.83 9.36 7.40
C SER A 39 -2.59 8.80 8.62
N LYS A 40 -2.72 7.47 8.72
CA LYS A 40 -3.32 6.76 9.85
C LYS A 40 -2.31 6.27 10.89
N GLN A 41 -1.01 6.46 10.63
CA GLN A 41 0.10 5.99 11.47
C GLN A 41 0.08 4.48 11.72
N ALA A 42 -0.60 3.71 10.86
CA ALA A 42 -0.76 2.26 11.00
C ALA A 42 -1.20 1.62 9.68
N TRP A 43 -0.89 0.33 9.51
CA TRP A 43 -1.48 -0.51 8.45
C TRP A 43 -2.92 -0.84 8.82
N VAL A 44 -3.87 -0.05 8.33
CA VAL A 44 -5.29 -0.21 8.62
C VAL A 44 -6.04 -0.80 7.43
N PRO A 45 -7.16 -1.52 7.65
CA PRO A 45 -8.10 -1.82 6.57
C PRO A 45 -8.67 -0.54 5.96
N PHE A 46 -8.97 -0.57 4.67
CA PHE A 46 -9.53 0.55 3.91
C PHE A 46 -10.49 0.08 2.84
N THR A 47 -11.38 0.95 2.37
CA THR A 47 -12.24 0.71 1.22
C THR A 47 -11.79 1.56 0.02
N MET A 48 -12.31 1.25 -1.16
CA MET A 48 -12.16 2.13 -2.33
C MET A 48 -12.72 3.54 -2.07
N GLY A 49 -13.79 3.63 -1.27
CA GLY A 49 -14.39 4.89 -0.85
C GLY A 49 -13.44 5.72 0.02
N ASP A 50 -12.83 5.10 1.03
CA ASP A 50 -11.86 5.76 1.91
C ASP A 50 -10.70 6.39 1.12
N LEU A 51 -10.16 5.65 0.15
CA LEU A 51 -9.08 6.15 -0.69
C LEU A 51 -9.55 7.29 -1.58
N THR A 52 -10.74 7.18 -2.18
CA THR A 52 -11.32 8.21 -3.06
C THR A 52 -11.64 9.51 -2.33
N GLU A 53 -12.14 9.41 -1.09
CA GLU A 53 -12.42 10.56 -0.23
C GLU A 53 -11.13 11.23 0.25
N TRP A 54 -10.12 10.44 0.62
CA TRP A 54 -8.85 10.96 1.12
C TRP A 54 -8.03 11.63 0.02
N MET A 55 -7.92 11.00 -1.15
CA MET A 55 -7.37 11.61 -2.35
C MET A 55 -8.19 11.15 -3.55
N LYS A 56 -8.67 12.08 -4.39
CA LYS A 56 -9.47 11.73 -5.57
C LYS A 56 -8.79 10.60 -6.37
N LEU A 57 -9.31 9.39 -6.21
CA LEU A 57 -8.64 8.19 -6.72
C LEU A 57 -8.91 8.13 -8.22
N PHE A 58 -7.85 8.27 -9.01
CA PHE A 58 -7.95 8.19 -10.46
C PHE A 58 -8.14 6.74 -10.90
N SER A 59 -8.80 6.51 -12.05
CA SER A 59 -9.17 5.19 -12.56
C SER A 59 -8.01 4.19 -12.55
N SER A 60 -6.81 4.63 -12.93
CA SER A 60 -5.65 3.75 -12.98
C SER A 60 -5.14 3.28 -11.61
N ALA A 61 -5.34 4.07 -10.55
CA ALA A 61 -5.06 3.59 -9.20
C ALA A 61 -6.12 2.55 -8.77
N GLN A 62 -7.36 2.65 -9.27
CA GLN A 62 -8.39 1.65 -9.04
C GLN A 62 -8.04 0.32 -9.74
N ASP A 63 -7.63 0.38 -11.01
CA ASP A 63 -7.13 -0.78 -11.75
C ASP A 63 -5.94 -1.43 -11.03
N GLY A 64 -5.03 -0.60 -10.50
CA GLY A 64 -3.91 -1.04 -9.69
C GLY A 64 -4.29 -1.81 -8.43
N ILE A 65 -5.40 -1.46 -7.78
CA ILE A 65 -5.89 -2.19 -6.59
C ILE A 65 -6.32 -3.61 -6.97
N TYR A 66 -7.00 -3.79 -8.11
CA TYR A 66 -7.35 -5.12 -8.61
C TYR A 66 -6.12 -5.94 -9.00
N ILE A 67 -5.08 -5.29 -9.56
CA ILE A 67 -3.78 -5.94 -9.79
C ILE A 67 -3.18 -6.42 -8.47
N LEU A 68 -3.10 -5.56 -7.45
CA LEU A 68 -2.53 -5.93 -6.16
C LEU A 68 -3.31 -7.07 -5.49
N LEU A 69 -4.63 -7.10 -5.61
CA LEU A 69 -5.47 -8.22 -5.18
C LEU A 69 -5.16 -9.52 -5.93
N GLY A 70 -5.10 -9.46 -7.26
CA GLY A 70 -4.81 -10.64 -8.10
C GLY A 70 -3.44 -11.26 -7.84
N TYR A 71 -2.48 -10.47 -7.35
CA TYR A 71 -1.15 -10.94 -6.96
C TYR A 71 -1.00 -11.26 -5.46
N GLY A 72 -2.08 -11.18 -4.66
CA GLY A 72 -2.07 -11.51 -3.24
C GLY A 72 -1.38 -10.49 -2.32
N TYR A 73 -1.19 -9.26 -2.81
CA TYR A 73 -0.65 -8.16 -2.02
C TYR A 73 -1.71 -7.46 -1.16
N LEU A 74 -2.98 -7.67 -1.49
CA LEU A 74 -4.13 -7.24 -0.71
C LEU A 74 -5.03 -8.45 -0.42
N THR A 75 -5.77 -8.37 0.68
CA THR A 75 -6.83 -9.33 1.03
C THR A 75 -8.16 -8.62 1.25
N GLU A 76 -9.25 -9.25 0.82
CA GLU A 76 -10.61 -8.80 1.11
C GLU A 76 -11.06 -9.28 2.49
N GLY A 77 -11.41 -8.33 3.34
CA GLY A 77 -12.09 -8.54 4.61
C GLY A 77 -13.60 -8.47 4.49
N LYS A 78 -14.29 -8.54 5.63
CA LYS A 78 -15.75 -8.42 5.67
C LYS A 78 -16.18 -7.00 5.27
N GLY A 79 -17.29 -6.90 4.52
CA GLY A 79 -17.88 -5.61 4.16
C GLY A 79 -17.15 -4.83 3.07
N GLY A 80 -16.35 -5.49 2.23
CA GLY A 80 -15.63 -4.85 1.12
C GLY A 80 -14.39 -4.06 1.56
N GLN A 81 -13.93 -4.25 2.79
CA GLN A 81 -12.66 -3.72 3.25
C GLN A 81 -11.50 -4.50 2.63
N LEU A 82 -10.45 -3.79 2.28
CA LEU A 82 -9.19 -4.28 1.79
C LEU A 82 -8.13 -4.07 2.87
N GLN A 83 -7.17 -4.99 2.96
CA GLN A 83 -6.03 -4.87 3.85
C GLN A 83 -4.76 -5.30 3.14
N VAL A 84 -3.65 -4.62 3.40
CA VAL A 84 -2.33 -5.02 2.91
C VAL A 84 -1.89 -6.34 3.55
N THR A 85 -1.28 -7.21 2.76
CA THR A 85 -0.68 -8.44 3.27
C THR A 85 0.72 -8.20 3.82
N GLU A 86 1.25 -9.18 4.55
CA GLU A 86 2.63 -9.13 5.03
C GLU A 86 3.62 -9.05 3.88
N ASP A 87 3.36 -9.73 2.75
CA ASP A 87 4.22 -9.70 1.57
C ASP A 87 4.27 -8.31 0.94
N PHE A 88 3.13 -7.59 0.90
CA PHE A 88 3.12 -6.19 0.47
C PHE A 88 4.02 -5.33 1.35
N VAL A 89 3.87 -5.44 2.68
CA VAL A 89 4.63 -4.64 3.65
C VAL A 89 6.13 -4.93 3.55
N ARG A 90 6.50 -6.22 3.51
CA ARG A 90 7.90 -6.66 3.39
C ARG A 90 8.51 -6.18 2.08
N LEU A 91 7.80 -6.31 0.95
CA LEU A 91 8.32 -5.91 -0.36
C LEU A 91 8.53 -4.38 -0.45
N CYS A 92 7.57 -3.60 0.06
CA CYS A 92 7.71 -2.14 0.17
C CYS A 92 8.97 -1.77 0.98
N TYR A 93 9.16 -2.37 2.15
CA TYR A 93 10.30 -2.06 3.02
C TYR A 93 11.64 -2.51 2.43
N GLN A 94 11.68 -3.68 1.79
CA GLN A 94 12.91 -4.19 1.17
C GLN A 94 13.38 -3.31 0.01
N LYS A 95 12.46 -2.80 -0.82
CA LYS A 95 12.82 -1.97 -1.97
C LYS A 95 12.96 -0.49 -1.64
N HIS A 96 12.23 -0.02 -0.64
CA HIS A 96 12.15 1.40 -0.28
C HIS A 96 12.28 1.60 1.24
N PRO A 97 13.38 1.17 1.88
CA PRO A 97 13.56 1.39 3.30
C PRO A 97 13.81 2.87 3.57
N HIS A 98 13.13 3.43 4.55
CA HIS A 98 13.41 4.79 5.00
C HIS A 98 14.76 4.83 5.74
N PRO A 99 15.79 5.56 5.27
CA PRO A 99 17.18 5.42 5.72
C PRO A 99 17.46 6.00 7.13
N ARG A 100 16.44 6.52 7.80
CA ARG A 100 16.55 7.23 9.09
C ARG A 100 15.64 6.66 10.19
N LEU A 101 15.03 5.50 9.93
CA LEU A 101 14.18 4.74 10.86
C LEU A 101 14.68 3.29 10.87
#